data_AF-A0A4C1XNW3-F1
#
_entry.id   AF-A0A4C1XNW3-F1
#
_cell.length_a   1.000
_cell.length_b   1.000
_cell.length_c   1.000
_cell.angle_alpha   90.00
_cell.angle_beta   90.00
_cell.angle_gamma   90.00
#
_symmetry.space_group_name_H-M   'P 1'
#
loop_
_entity.id
_entity.type
_entity.pdbx_description
1 polymer ?
#
loop_
_entity_poly.entity_id
_entity_poly.type
_entity_poly.pdbx_seq_one_letter_code
_entity_poly.pdbx_strand_id
1 'polypeptide(L)'
;MHLSNVYIHEDGPSEVNRLRHDYYTDSNKTFTNTKALDGYTPGEDYPVYTEVPKGLSFTCQDKIPGYYADPETQCQPIFDEQPRRVQLCDLRLQVWHWCVPGLGGNTMYSFVCAPGTVFNQRTRVCDWFYKVDCQNAPSYYSVNEDLYKDEAGNYIAGKK
;
A
#
# COMPACT_ATOMS: atom_id res chain seq x y z
N MET A 1 43.84 52.16 -18.58
CA MET A 1 42.98 52.04 -17.39
C MET A 1 42.06 50.85 -17.62
N HIS A 2 42.12 49.86 -16.71
CA HIS A 2 41.32 48.63 -16.75
C HIS A 2 39.82 48.90 -16.58
N LEU A 3 38.99 48.06 -17.20
CA LEU A 3 37.60 47.85 -16.80
C LEU A 3 37.44 46.38 -16.42
N SER A 4 36.99 46.15 -15.19
CA SER A 4 36.86 44.84 -14.56
C SER A 4 35.54 44.16 -14.91
N ASN A 5 35.56 42.83 -15.04
CA ASN A 5 34.40 41.97 -15.27
C ASN A 5 33.57 41.73 -13.99
N VAL A 6 32.24 41.64 -14.12
CA VAL A 6 31.33 41.04 -13.13
C VAL A 6 30.39 40.09 -13.87
N TYR A 7 30.36 38.81 -13.49
CA TYR A 7 29.39 37.82 -13.95
C TYR A 7 28.30 37.65 -12.88
N ILE A 8 27.03 37.68 -13.27
CA ILE A 8 25.89 37.35 -12.42
C ILE A 8 24.87 36.57 -13.28
N HIS A 9 24.47 35.38 -12.81
CA HIS A 9 23.53 34.47 -13.46
C HIS A 9 22.08 34.99 -13.35
N GLU A 10 21.31 34.90 -14.44
CA GLU A 10 19.94 35.42 -14.50
C GLU A 10 18.91 34.49 -13.82
N ASP A 11 18.09 35.08 -12.95
CA ASP A 11 16.91 34.52 -12.32
C ASP A 11 15.74 34.35 -13.33
N GLY A 12 15.02 33.24 -13.21
CA GLY A 12 14.14 32.71 -14.26
C GLY A 12 12.68 33.21 -14.30
N PRO A 13 11.94 32.85 -15.37
CA PRO A 13 10.50 33.05 -15.46
C PRO A 13 9.71 31.77 -15.14
N SER A 14 8.54 31.97 -14.55
CA SER A 14 7.44 31.04 -14.26
C SER A 14 7.28 29.83 -15.22
N GLU A 15 7.34 28.59 -14.71
CA GLU A 15 6.93 27.40 -15.47
C GLU A 15 6.02 26.46 -14.68
N VAL A 16 4.74 26.83 -14.62
CA VAL A 16 3.59 25.95 -14.31
C VAL A 16 3.38 24.91 -15.43
N ASN A 17 4.44 24.49 -16.14
CA ASN A 17 4.31 23.69 -17.36
C ASN A 17 5.41 22.62 -17.56
N ARG A 18 6.11 22.19 -16.49
CA ARG A 18 7.05 21.05 -16.55
C ARG A 18 6.43 19.68 -16.26
N LEU A 19 5.13 19.59 -16.00
CA LEU A 19 4.46 18.33 -15.62
C LEU A 19 3.86 17.55 -16.80
N ARG A 20 4.29 17.78 -18.05
CA ARG A 20 3.62 17.16 -19.21
C ARG A 20 4.51 16.81 -20.40
N HIS A 21 5.71 16.27 -20.17
CA HIS A 21 6.54 15.75 -21.27
C HIS A 21 7.16 14.36 -21.09
N ASP A 22 7.01 13.69 -19.95
CA ASP A 22 7.56 12.32 -19.80
C ASP A 22 6.51 11.21 -19.91
N TYR A 23 5.24 11.58 -20.14
CA TYR A 23 4.20 10.63 -20.53
C TYR A 23 4.07 10.70 -22.05
N TYR A 24 4.50 9.64 -22.74
CA TYR A 24 4.46 9.41 -24.21
C TYR A 24 5.70 9.80 -25.04
N THR A 25 6.71 8.93 -25.07
CA THR A 25 7.18 8.18 -26.25
C THR A 25 8.50 7.48 -25.94
N ASP A 26 8.44 6.22 -25.52
CA ASP A 26 9.54 5.29 -25.77
C ASP A 26 8.91 3.93 -26.10
N SER A 27 8.62 3.73 -27.39
CA SER A 27 8.02 2.51 -27.93
C SER A 27 8.96 1.29 -27.88
N ASN A 28 10.16 1.43 -27.32
CA ASN A 28 11.17 0.37 -27.24
C ASN A 28 11.67 0.08 -25.81
N LYS A 29 11.08 0.67 -24.77
CA LYS A 29 11.29 0.15 -23.41
C LYS A 29 10.34 -1.02 -23.17
N THR A 30 10.90 -2.22 -23.15
CA THR A 30 10.30 -3.36 -22.46
C THR A 30 9.74 -2.86 -21.13
N PHE A 31 8.44 -3.09 -20.91
CA PHE A 31 7.78 -2.79 -19.65
C PHE A 31 8.36 -3.72 -18.59
N THR A 32 9.54 -3.38 -18.06
CA THR A 32 10.07 -4.00 -16.87
C THR A 32 9.31 -3.35 -15.73
N ASN A 33 8.42 -4.15 -15.11
CA ASN A 33 7.60 -3.80 -13.96
C ASN A 33 8.46 -3.62 -12.68
N THR A 34 9.50 -2.79 -12.78
CA THR A 34 10.58 -2.64 -11.81
C THR A 34 11.06 -1.20 -11.68
N LYS A 35 10.29 -0.21 -12.18
CA LYS A 35 10.61 1.19 -11.86
C LYS A 35 10.15 1.49 -10.45
N ALA A 36 11.15 1.66 -9.57
CA ALA A 36 10.97 2.21 -8.24
C ALA A 36 10.10 3.47 -8.29
N LEU A 37 9.27 3.67 -7.27
CA LEU A 37 8.52 4.91 -7.10
C LEU A 37 9.53 6.06 -6.89
N ASP A 38 9.35 7.16 -7.63
CA ASP A 38 10.29 8.28 -7.57
C ASP A 38 10.37 8.85 -6.15
N GLY A 39 11.58 9.02 -5.64
CA GLY A 39 11.84 9.44 -4.26
C GLY A 39 11.71 8.36 -3.19
N TYR A 40 11.50 7.08 -3.56
CA TYR A 40 11.39 5.96 -2.62
C TYR A 40 12.23 4.75 -3.04
N THR A 41 12.79 4.05 -2.05
CA THR A 41 13.60 2.85 -2.25
C THR A 41 12.76 1.58 -2.04
N PRO A 42 12.59 0.73 -3.06
CA PRO A 42 11.87 -0.54 -2.92
C PRO A 42 12.58 -1.49 -1.93
N GLY A 43 11.84 -2.14 -1.04
CA GLY A 43 12.36 -3.01 0.02
C GLY A 43 12.82 -2.26 1.28
N GLU A 44 13.03 -0.95 1.18
CA GLU A 44 13.23 -0.06 2.33
C GLU A 44 11.92 0.67 2.62
N ASP A 45 11.48 1.59 1.78
CA ASP A 45 10.27 2.39 2.04
C ASP A 45 8.97 1.60 1.90
N TYR A 46 8.95 0.60 1.02
CA TYR A 46 7.77 -0.20 0.72
C TYR A 46 8.11 -1.63 0.28
N PRO A 47 7.20 -2.60 0.51
CA PRO A 47 7.42 -4.01 0.17
C PRO A 47 7.34 -4.27 -1.35
N VAL A 48 8.06 -5.28 -1.83
CA VAL A 48 8.20 -5.61 -3.28
C VAL A 48 7.84 -7.05 -3.63
N TYR A 49 6.89 -7.63 -2.90
CA TYR A 49 6.38 -8.97 -3.11
C TYR A 49 5.57 -9.03 -4.40
N THR A 50 5.91 -10.03 -5.22
CA THR A 50 5.16 -10.36 -6.44
C THR A 50 4.24 -11.56 -6.24
N GLU A 51 4.35 -12.24 -5.09
CA GLU A 51 3.56 -13.41 -4.73
C GLU A 51 3.34 -13.48 -3.21
N VAL A 52 2.32 -14.25 -2.81
CA VAL A 52 2.02 -14.49 -1.39
C VAL A 52 3.09 -15.41 -0.79
N PRO A 53 3.82 -14.99 0.27
CA PRO A 53 4.82 -15.83 0.91
C PRO A 53 4.21 -17.09 1.53
N LYS A 54 5.01 -18.16 1.63
CA LYS A 54 4.61 -19.39 2.32
C LYS A 54 4.78 -19.23 3.84
N GLY A 55 3.97 -19.96 4.61
CA GLY A 55 4.12 -20.05 6.06
C GLY A 55 3.56 -18.85 6.84
N LEU A 56 2.57 -18.13 6.30
CA LEU A 56 1.84 -17.10 7.02
C LEU A 56 1.02 -17.73 8.17
N SER A 57 0.95 -17.08 9.33
CA SER A 57 0.16 -17.55 10.47
C SER A 57 -1.29 -17.06 10.47
N PHE A 58 -1.65 -16.13 9.58
CA PHE A 58 -3.00 -15.58 9.51
C PHE A 58 -4.01 -16.69 9.18
N THR A 59 -5.15 -16.69 9.89
CA THR A 59 -6.26 -17.61 9.61
C THR A 59 -7.60 -16.89 9.69
N CYS A 60 -8.61 -17.42 8.99
CA CYS A 60 -9.99 -16.96 9.06
C CYS A 60 -10.83 -17.62 10.17
N GLN A 61 -10.23 -18.46 11.03
CA GLN A 61 -10.99 -19.28 11.98
C GLN A 61 -11.73 -18.46 13.05
N ASP A 62 -11.12 -17.37 13.50
CA ASP A 62 -11.63 -16.48 14.55
C ASP A 62 -12.09 -15.12 13.98
N LYS A 63 -12.30 -15.05 12.66
CA LYS A 63 -12.64 -13.83 11.93
C LYS A 63 -14.04 -13.92 11.38
N ILE A 64 -14.76 -12.79 11.35
CA ILE A 64 -16.01 -12.67 10.60
C ILE A 64 -15.72 -12.68 9.09
N PRO A 65 -16.68 -13.03 8.22
CA PRO A 65 -16.53 -12.84 6.78
C PRO A 65 -16.09 -11.41 6.42
N GLY A 66 -15.07 -11.28 5.57
CA GLY A 66 -14.54 -9.97 5.21
C GLY A 66 -13.10 -9.97 4.71
N TYR A 67 -12.54 -8.76 4.62
CA TYR A 67 -11.20 -8.52 4.11
C TYR A 67 -10.25 -8.12 5.23
N TYR A 68 -9.08 -8.73 5.29
CA TYR A 68 -8.14 -8.57 6.38
C TYR A 68 -6.74 -8.29 5.86
N ALA A 69 -6.15 -7.20 6.31
CA ALA A 69 -4.73 -6.95 6.16
C ALA A 69 -3.96 -7.99 6.99
N ASP A 70 -2.93 -8.63 6.42
CA ASP A 70 -2.10 -9.59 7.15
C ASP A 70 -1.21 -8.83 8.17
N PRO A 71 -1.39 -9.07 9.49
CA PRO A 71 -0.70 -8.30 10.52
C PRO A 71 0.67 -8.88 10.94
N GLU A 72 1.14 -9.99 10.37
CA GLU A 72 2.16 -10.83 11.04
C GLU A 72 3.61 -10.32 11.00
N THR A 73 3.84 -9.03 10.75
CA THR A 73 4.96 -8.32 11.37
C THR A 73 4.58 -6.87 11.57
N GLN A 74 4.65 -6.42 12.82
CA GLN A 74 4.50 -5.02 13.21
C GLN A 74 5.39 -4.17 12.30
N CYS A 75 4.82 -3.08 11.77
CA CYS A 75 5.59 -2.07 11.04
C CYS A 75 6.85 -1.77 11.83
N GLN A 76 8.02 -1.97 11.23
CA GLN A 76 9.24 -1.58 11.91
C GLN A 76 9.12 -0.08 12.21
N PRO A 77 9.18 0.33 13.49
CA PRO A 77 9.29 1.75 13.79
C PRO A 77 10.64 2.19 13.23
N ILE A 78 10.64 2.89 12.10
CA ILE A 78 11.80 3.69 11.75
C ILE A 78 11.82 4.82 12.78
N PHE A 79 12.67 4.67 13.79
CA PHE A 79 13.08 5.79 14.62
C PHE A 79 14.02 6.65 13.77
N ASP A 80 13.47 7.57 12.99
CA ASP A 80 14.27 8.69 12.50
C ASP A 80 14.18 9.82 13.54
N GLU A 81 15.32 10.37 13.94
CA GLU A 81 15.43 11.38 15.00
C GLU A 81 14.83 12.75 14.58
N GLN A 82 14.27 12.90 13.37
CA GLN A 82 13.79 14.15 12.78
C GLN A 82 12.53 13.95 11.87
N PRO A 83 11.77 15.00 11.48
CA PRO A 83 10.31 14.94 11.30
C PRO A 83 9.85 14.42 9.93
N ARG A 84 10.28 13.22 9.54
CA ARG A 84 9.66 12.45 8.45
C ARG A 84 9.41 11.04 8.93
N ARG A 85 8.29 10.89 9.65
CA ARG A 85 7.81 9.60 10.14
C ARG A 85 7.31 8.77 8.94
N VAL A 86 8.22 8.15 8.18
CA VAL A 86 7.86 7.10 7.23
C VAL A 86 7.64 5.84 8.05
N GLN A 87 6.37 5.51 8.26
CA GLN A 87 6.02 4.23 8.85
C GLN A 87 6.22 3.17 7.79
N LEU A 88 7.25 2.35 7.96
CA LEU A 88 7.56 1.26 7.04
C LEU A 88 6.46 0.22 7.16
N CYS A 89 5.57 0.19 6.17
CA CYS A 89 4.62 -0.89 6.03
C CYS A 89 5.43 -2.13 5.67
N ASP A 90 5.51 -3.08 6.59
CA ASP A 90 6.27 -4.31 6.36
C ASP A 90 5.64 -5.12 5.21
N LEU A 91 6.40 -6.11 4.73
CA LEU A 91 6.02 -7.26 3.92
C LEU A 91 4.52 -7.52 3.80
N ARG A 92 3.90 -7.62 4.99
CA ARG A 92 2.69 -8.41 5.14
C ARG A 92 1.46 -7.61 4.84
N LEU A 93 1.46 -6.28 4.96
CA LEU A 93 0.33 -5.49 4.47
C LEU A 93 0.29 -5.40 2.95
N GLN A 94 1.35 -5.79 2.24
CA GLN A 94 1.22 -6.04 0.81
C GLN A 94 0.37 -7.28 0.54
N VAL A 95 0.28 -8.20 1.51
CA VAL A 95 -0.62 -9.35 1.47
C VAL A 95 -1.91 -9.03 2.22
N TRP A 96 -3.01 -9.51 1.68
CA TRP A 96 -4.29 -9.44 2.37
C TRP A 96 -5.10 -10.70 2.13
N HIS A 97 -6.02 -10.95 3.03
CA HIS A 97 -6.81 -12.16 3.09
C HIS A 97 -8.29 -11.85 2.95
N TRP A 98 -8.97 -12.70 2.19
CA TRP A 98 -10.41 -12.68 2.06
C TRP A 98 -10.99 -13.90 2.76
N CYS A 99 -11.71 -13.65 3.85
CA CYS A 99 -12.45 -14.67 4.58
C CYS A 99 -13.88 -14.74 4.02
N VAL A 100 -14.19 -15.84 3.33
CA VAL A 100 -15.48 -16.09 2.68
C VAL A 100 -16.26 -17.12 3.51
N PRO A 101 -17.56 -16.92 3.76
CA PRO A 101 -18.35 -17.89 4.52
C PRO A 101 -18.49 -19.19 3.73
N GLY A 102 -18.12 -20.31 4.35
CA GLY A 102 -18.17 -21.65 3.76
C GLY A 102 -18.86 -22.67 4.67
N LEU A 103 -19.05 -23.90 4.19
CA LEU A 103 -19.53 -25.00 5.02
C LEU A 103 -18.43 -25.41 6.02
N GLY A 104 -18.72 -25.37 7.33
CA GLY A 104 -17.74 -25.71 8.38
C GLY A 104 -16.83 -24.57 8.89
N GLY A 105 -16.94 -23.35 8.35
CA GLY A 105 -16.14 -22.20 8.80
C GLY A 105 -15.91 -21.20 7.66
N ASN A 106 -15.03 -20.22 7.88
CA ASN A 106 -14.63 -19.30 6.81
C ASN A 106 -13.47 -19.89 6.00
N THR A 107 -13.60 -19.86 4.68
CA THR A 107 -12.54 -20.20 3.72
C THR A 107 -11.67 -18.98 3.47
N MET A 108 -10.35 -19.16 3.46
CA MET A 108 -9.38 -18.08 3.24
C MET A 108 -8.85 -18.07 1.81
N TYR A 109 -8.82 -16.89 1.21
CA TYR A 109 -8.06 -16.60 -0.01
C TYR A 109 -7.02 -15.51 0.28
N SER A 110 -5.86 -15.56 -0.36
CA SER A 110 -4.76 -14.62 -0.10
C SER A 110 -4.34 -13.94 -1.40
N PHE A 111 -4.03 -12.66 -1.32
CA PHE A 111 -3.70 -11.83 -2.47
C PHE A 111 -2.51 -10.93 -2.15
N VAL A 112 -1.80 -10.49 -3.19
CA VAL A 112 -0.72 -9.52 -3.10
C VAL A 112 -1.12 -8.23 -3.82
N CYS A 113 -0.89 -7.09 -3.20
CA CYS A 113 -1.04 -5.77 -3.81
C CYS A 113 0.08 -5.52 -4.84
N ALA A 114 -0.14 -4.57 -5.76
CA ALA A 114 0.89 -4.19 -6.72
C ALA A 114 2.11 -3.55 -6.03
N PRO A 115 3.31 -3.61 -6.64
CA PRO A 115 4.49 -2.93 -6.10
C PRO A 115 4.23 -1.44 -5.82
N GLY A 116 4.63 -0.96 -4.64
CA GLY A 116 4.37 0.42 -4.21
C GLY A 116 3.02 0.65 -3.52
N THR A 117 2.19 -0.38 -3.40
CA THR A 117 0.90 -0.33 -2.69
C THR A 117 0.81 -1.39 -1.59
N VAL A 118 0.00 -1.10 -0.58
CA VAL A 118 -0.31 -2.00 0.55
C VAL A 118 -1.81 -1.93 0.87
N PHE A 119 -2.33 -2.98 1.49
CA PHE A 119 -3.75 -3.10 1.79
C PHE A 119 -4.17 -2.14 2.91
N ASN A 120 -5.04 -1.20 2.57
CA ASN A 120 -5.63 -0.28 3.51
C ASN A 120 -6.87 -0.92 4.15
N GLN A 121 -6.73 -1.43 5.37
CA GLN A 121 -7.84 -2.10 6.07
C GLN A 121 -9.09 -1.22 6.20
N ARG A 122 -8.92 0.10 6.39
CA ARG A 122 -10.03 1.05 6.57
C ARG A 122 -10.91 1.13 5.33
N THR A 123 -10.32 1.05 4.13
CA THR A 123 -11.02 1.22 2.84
C THR A 123 -11.13 -0.07 2.03
N ARG A 124 -10.46 -1.15 2.46
CA ARG A 124 -10.41 -2.49 1.83
C ARG A 124 -9.86 -2.51 0.42
N VAL A 125 -8.95 -1.60 0.12
CA VAL A 125 -8.28 -1.52 -1.19
C VAL A 125 -6.78 -1.40 -0.98
N CYS A 126 -6.01 -1.82 -1.98
CA CYS A 126 -4.59 -1.49 -2.04
C CYS A 126 -4.45 0.02 -2.32
N ASP A 127 -3.78 0.74 -1.43
CA ASP A 127 -3.48 2.17 -1.58
C ASP A 127 -1.96 2.37 -1.47
N TRP A 128 -1.50 3.57 -1.76
CA TRP A 128 -0.10 3.92 -1.63
C TRP A 128 0.37 3.73 -0.18
N PHE A 129 1.53 3.10 0.00
CA PHE A 129 2.04 2.72 1.32
C PHE A 129 2.11 3.88 2.32
N TYR A 130 2.48 5.08 1.87
CA TYR A 130 2.56 6.27 2.73
C TYR A 130 1.20 6.84 3.17
N LYS A 131 0.07 6.31 2.66
CA LYS A 131 -1.29 6.69 3.08
C LYS A 131 -1.90 5.72 4.09
N VAL A 132 -1.28 4.55 4.29
CA VAL A 132 -1.84 3.50 5.12
C VAL A 132 -1.20 3.55 6.51
N ASP A 133 -2.04 3.66 7.54
CA ASP A 133 -1.60 3.48 8.93
C ASP A 133 -1.46 1.99 9.21
N CYS A 134 -0.26 1.51 8.93
CA CYS A 134 0.05 0.10 8.92
C CYS A 134 0.04 -0.53 10.34
N GLN A 135 0.36 0.25 11.40
CA GLN A 135 0.33 -0.21 12.80
C GLN A 135 -1.10 -0.37 13.29
N ASN A 136 -1.97 0.56 12.91
CA ASN A 136 -3.36 0.53 13.34
C ASN A 136 -4.27 -0.23 12.38
N ALA A 137 -3.75 -0.87 11.33
CA ALA A 137 -4.55 -1.66 10.40
C ALA A 137 -5.51 -2.64 11.12
N PRO A 138 -5.07 -3.44 12.13
CA PRO A 138 -5.97 -4.34 12.85
C PRO A 138 -7.12 -3.65 13.60
N SER A 139 -6.93 -2.39 14.03
CA SER A 139 -7.99 -1.62 14.71
C SER A 139 -9.18 -1.33 13.82
N TYR A 140 -9.01 -1.43 12.50
CA TYR A 140 -10.08 -1.21 11.51
C TYR A 140 -10.76 -2.52 11.09
N TYR A 141 -10.46 -3.69 11.67
CA TYR A 141 -11.14 -4.95 11.28
C TYR A 141 -12.67 -4.90 11.45
N SER A 142 -13.17 -4.07 12.36
CA SER A 142 -14.60 -3.86 12.56
C SER A 142 -15.30 -3.27 11.34
N VAL A 143 -14.58 -2.68 10.37
CA VAL A 143 -15.25 -2.23 9.14
C VAL A 143 -16.01 -3.40 8.52
N ASN A 144 -15.48 -4.63 8.57
CA ASN A 144 -16.06 -5.87 7.98
C ASN A 144 -17.47 -6.21 8.47
N GLU A 145 -17.96 -5.57 9.53
CA GLU A 145 -19.32 -5.77 10.02
C GLU A 145 -20.41 -5.29 9.05
N ASP A 146 -20.11 -4.46 8.06
CA ASP A 146 -21.04 -4.05 7.00
C ASP A 146 -21.12 -5.04 5.83
N LEU A 147 -20.21 -6.00 5.74
CA LEU A 147 -20.15 -6.98 4.65
C LEU A 147 -21.08 -8.16 4.90
N TYR A 148 -21.37 -8.90 3.82
CA TYR A 148 -22.14 -10.14 3.87
C TYR A 148 -23.51 -9.95 4.52
N LYS A 149 -24.18 -8.83 4.23
CA LYS A 149 -25.54 -8.53 4.67
C LYS A 149 -26.47 -8.35 3.47
N ASP A 150 -27.73 -8.76 3.62
CA ASP A 150 -28.80 -8.43 2.68
C ASP A 150 -29.28 -6.98 2.86
N GLU A 151 -30.23 -6.53 2.04
CA GLU A 151 -30.80 -5.18 2.11
C GLU A 151 -31.49 -4.88 3.46
N ALA A 152 -31.92 -5.92 4.19
CA ALA A 152 -32.52 -5.81 5.51
C ALA A 152 -31.48 -5.86 6.65
N GLY A 153 -30.19 -6.02 6.33
CA GLY A 153 -29.10 -6.09 7.28
C GLY A 153 -28.84 -7.48 7.89
N ASN A 154 -29.53 -8.52 7.41
CA ASN A 154 -29.31 -9.89 7.87
C ASN A 154 -28.07 -10.49 7.21
N TYR A 155 -27.31 -11.29 7.96
CA TYR A 155 -26.13 -11.95 7.41
C TYR A 155 -26.51 -12.98 6.32
N ILE A 156 -25.95 -12.80 5.13
CA ILE A 156 -26.10 -13.77 4.04
C ILE A 156 -25.38 -15.07 4.43
N ALA A 157 -26.00 -16.20 4.11
CA ALA A 157 -25.59 -17.52 4.57
C ALA A 157 -25.58 -17.73 6.11
N GLY A 158 -26.20 -16.81 6.88
CA GLY A 158 -26.45 -16.98 8.32
C GLY A 158 -25.20 -17.04 9.19
N LYS A 159 -24.04 -16.61 8.69
CA LYS A 159 -22.76 -16.66 9.41
C LYS A 159 -22.26 -15.25 9.70
N LYS A 160 -22.15 -14.95 11.00
CA LYS A 160 -21.39 -13.83 11.51
C LYS A 160 -19.93 -14.22 11.63
#